data_AF-A0AAN7A306-F1
#
_entry.id   AF-A0AAN7A306-F1
#
_cell.length_a   1.000
_cell.length_b   1.000
_cell.length_c   1.000
_cell.angle_alpha   90.00
_cell.angle_beta   90.00
_cell.angle_gamma   90.00
#
_symmetry.space_group_name_H-M   'P 1'
#
loop_
_entity.id
_entity.type
_entity.pdbx_description
1 polymer ?
#
loop_
_entity_poly.entity_id
_entity_poly.type
_entity_poly.pdbx_seq_one_letter_code
_entity_poly.pdbx_strand_id
1 'polypeptide(L)'
;MHRHREGSGGYGRFWVDMARAFSAETGVVEHEWDFEEKVSNERIGTSDGPIGFRAWFDFVVRVWSMAKVHGVVMGAGFLGLFPLGAVMIRMKSKGGRPFKRHWRVQVVATVMVVAGAMIGGKLSKWHMPKSLHQWLGVGIVVGLVVQSILGWRHHVDFVRIKRRTWISHGHIWLGRFVVAGGLVNVILGMWLSGKGAGGVWLVGLVGLVEAAGLGYWLWRAERQKRQAVGGEEDGAEALALMPRSSDGGEDYFALDESEDEDDDEDDDEDNDGKISDEEALRKKSVDSGDSVKKSLHGAKD
;
A
#
# COMPACT_ATOMS: atom_id res chain seq x y z
N MET A 1 42.20 -56.62 -27.53
CA MET A 1 42.89 -55.31 -27.60
C MET A 1 42.22 -54.48 -28.69
N HIS A 2 41.32 -53.56 -28.31
CA HIS A 2 40.70 -52.63 -29.25
C HIS A 2 41.28 -51.22 -29.03
N ARG A 3 41.72 -50.62 -30.13
CA ARG A 3 42.46 -49.36 -30.22
C ARG A 3 41.46 -48.21 -30.14
N HIS A 4 41.49 -47.42 -29.06
CA HIS A 4 40.63 -46.24 -28.93
C HIS A 4 41.08 -45.15 -29.90
N ARG A 5 40.15 -44.66 -30.74
CA ARG A 5 40.30 -43.42 -31.51
C ARG A 5 39.74 -42.28 -30.68
N GLU A 6 40.56 -41.26 -30.42
CA GLU A 6 40.10 -39.96 -29.94
C GLU A 6 39.24 -39.31 -31.03
N GLY A 7 38.00 -38.94 -30.70
CA GLY A 7 37.15 -38.16 -31.62
C GLY A 7 35.64 -38.44 -31.59
N SER A 8 35.16 -39.53 -30.98
CA SER A 8 33.73 -39.77 -30.80
C SER A 8 33.32 -39.58 -29.34
N GLY A 9 32.97 -38.35 -28.97
CA GLY A 9 32.28 -38.07 -27.72
C GLY A 9 30.91 -38.74 -27.73
N GLY A 10 30.86 -40.00 -27.31
CA GLY A 10 29.60 -40.71 -27.11
C GLY A 10 28.92 -40.19 -25.85
N TYR A 11 27.78 -39.53 -26.02
CA TYR A 11 26.89 -39.25 -24.89
C TYR A 11 26.21 -40.57 -24.48
N GLY A 12 26.65 -41.17 -23.38
CA GLY A 12 25.90 -42.23 -22.70
C GLY A 12 24.74 -41.60 -21.91
N ARG A 13 23.55 -42.21 -21.99
CA ARG A 13 22.47 -41.89 -21.05
C ARG A 13 22.72 -42.69 -19.78
N PHE A 14 23.13 -42.00 -18.72
CA PHE A 14 23.28 -42.58 -17.39
C PHE A 14 21.98 -42.31 -16.62
N TRP A 15 21.34 -43.36 -16.14
CA TRP A 15 20.20 -43.25 -15.23
C TRP A 15 20.63 -43.74 -13.86
N VAL A 16 20.24 -43.00 -12.83
CA VAL A 16 20.44 -43.38 -11.43
C VAL A 16 19.05 -43.54 -10.82
N ASP A 17 18.73 -44.76 -10.40
CA ASP A 17 17.54 -45.05 -9.62
C ASP A 17 17.78 -44.62 -8.16
N MET A 18 17.31 -43.42 -7.83
CA MET A 18 17.44 -42.85 -6.50
C MET A 18 16.58 -43.58 -5.46
N ALA A 19 15.48 -44.24 -5.85
CA ALA A 19 14.62 -44.96 -4.91
C ALA A 19 15.34 -46.20 -4.37
N ARG A 20 16.13 -46.88 -5.23
CA ARG A 20 16.93 -48.03 -4.86
C ARG A 20 18.17 -47.67 -4.03
N ALA A 21 18.71 -46.46 -4.16
CA ALA A 21 19.87 -46.00 -3.38
C ALA A 21 19.61 -45.88 -1.88
N PHE A 22 18.33 -45.80 -1.47
CA PHE A 22 17.92 -45.79 -0.06
C PHE A 22 17.37 -47.13 0.42
N SER A 23 17.23 -48.13 -0.47
CA SER A 23 16.81 -49.48 -0.07
C SER A 23 17.99 -50.21 0.58
N ALA A 24 17.77 -50.75 1.78
CA ALA A 24 18.80 -51.46 2.55
C ALA A 24 19.01 -52.92 2.08
N GLU A 25 18.47 -53.32 0.93
CA GLU A 25 18.62 -54.68 0.41
C GLU A 25 19.91 -54.84 -0.41
N THR A 26 20.86 -55.57 0.17
CA THR A 26 22.17 -55.94 -0.41
C THR A 26 22.12 -57.26 -1.18
N GLY A 27 21.17 -57.39 -2.12
CA GLY A 27 21.06 -58.56 -3.00
C GLY A 27 21.51 -58.24 -4.43
N VAL A 28 22.47 -59.01 -4.96
CA VAL A 28 22.79 -59.00 -6.40
C VAL A 28 21.66 -59.71 -7.13
N VAL A 29 20.83 -58.96 -7.86
CA VAL A 29 19.73 -59.51 -8.67
C VAL A 29 20.18 -59.48 -10.14
N GLU A 30 20.13 -60.64 -10.81
CA GLU A 30 20.34 -60.73 -12.26
C GLU A 30 19.30 -59.90 -13.01
N HIS A 31 19.77 -59.17 -14.03
CA HIS A 31 18.99 -58.17 -14.74
C HIS A 31 18.17 -58.84 -15.86
N GLU A 32 16.90 -59.15 -15.61
CA GLU A 32 15.91 -59.37 -16.66
C GLU A 32 15.32 -58.00 -17.02
N TRP A 33 15.56 -57.53 -18.25
CA TRP A 33 15.12 -56.22 -18.72
C TRP A 33 13.65 -56.27 -19.14
N ASP A 34 12.75 -56.47 -18.19
CA ASP A 34 11.34 -56.18 -18.41
C ASP A 34 11.16 -54.66 -18.36
N PHE A 35 11.04 -54.05 -19.53
CA PHE A 35 10.52 -52.70 -19.70
C PHE A 35 9.02 -52.70 -19.42
N GLU A 36 8.63 -53.10 -18.20
CA GLU A 36 7.29 -52.83 -17.73
C GLU A 36 7.29 -51.38 -17.24
N GLU A 37 6.67 -50.51 -18.05
CA GLU A 37 6.32 -49.12 -17.74
C GLU A 37 5.27 -49.08 -16.61
N LYS A 38 5.60 -49.68 -15.47
CA LYS A 38 4.79 -49.72 -14.27
C LYS A 38 5.69 -49.48 -13.09
N VAL A 39 6.00 -48.21 -12.88
CA VAL A 39 5.66 -47.46 -11.68
C VAL A 39 5.97 -46.03 -12.05
N SER A 40 4.99 -45.17 -11.88
CA SER A 40 5.09 -43.73 -12.05
C SER A 40 6.49 -43.23 -11.64
N ASN A 41 7.19 -42.61 -12.59
CA ASN A 41 8.20 -41.60 -12.28
C ASN A 41 7.50 -40.44 -11.58
N GLU A 42 6.93 -40.68 -10.40
CA GLU A 42 6.49 -39.65 -9.49
C GLU A 42 7.74 -38.84 -9.22
N ARG A 43 7.71 -37.62 -9.73
CA ARG A 43 8.79 -36.65 -9.60
C ARG A 43 8.89 -36.26 -8.13
N ILE A 44 9.54 -37.10 -7.34
CA ILE A 44 9.77 -36.86 -5.92
C ILE A 44 10.66 -35.62 -5.83
N GLY A 45 10.03 -34.47 -5.57
CA GLY A 45 10.69 -33.18 -5.40
C GLY A 45 10.57 -32.16 -6.53
N THR A 46 9.87 -32.45 -7.64
CA THR A 46 9.60 -31.40 -8.66
C THR A 46 8.12 -31.06 -8.70
N SER A 47 7.78 -29.82 -8.34
CA SER A 47 6.41 -29.30 -8.47
C SER A 47 6.09 -29.07 -9.94
N ASP A 48 5.15 -29.84 -10.48
CA ASP A 48 4.61 -29.64 -11.84
C ASP A 48 3.51 -28.56 -11.88
N GLY A 49 3.22 -27.92 -10.75
CA GLY A 49 2.33 -26.76 -10.67
C GLY A 49 3.08 -25.45 -10.43
N PRO A 50 2.50 -24.29 -10.81
CA PRO A 50 3.04 -22.98 -10.45
C PRO A 50 3.22 -22.91 -8.94
N ILE A 51 4.37 -22.40 -8.50
CA ILE A 51 4.70 -22.26 -7.08
C ILE A 51 3.63 -21.38 -6.43
N GLY A 52 2.74 -21.97 -5.63
CA GLY A 52 1.70 -21.22 -4.93
C GLY A 52 2.30 -20.18 -3.99
N PHE A 53 1.58 -19.07 -3.75
CA PHE A 53 2.06 -17.96 -2.92
C PHE A 53 2.60 -18.40 -1.55
N ARG A 54 1.97 -19.40 -0.91
CA ARG A 54 2.47 -19.99 0.35
C ARG A 54 3.81 -20.71 0.18
N ALA A 55 3.97 -21.52 -0.85
CA ALA A 55 5.22 -22.23 -1.13
C ALA A 55 6.36 -21.26 -1.50
N TRP A 56 6.06 -20.19 -2.25
CA TRP A 56 7.01 -19.12 -2.53
C TRP A 56 7.40 -18.36 -1.27
N PHE A 57 6.43 -18.01 -0.43
CA PHE A 57 6.67 -17.34 0.85
C PHE A 57 7.54 -18.21 1.77
N ASP A 58 7.20 -19.49 1.91
CA ASP A 58 7.97 -20.46 2.68
C ASP A 58 9.39 -20.64 2.13
N PHE A 59 9.56 -20.65 0.80
CA PHE A 59 10.87 -20.68 0.17
C PHE A 59 11.68 -19.42 0.49
N VAL A 60 11.12 -18.21 0.29
CA VAL A 60 11.79 -16.94 0.59
C VAL A 60 12.22 -16.89 2.06
N VAL A 61 11.32 -17.26 2.96
CA VAL A 61 11.52 -17.26 4.41
C VAL A 61 12.46 -18.40 4.88
N ARG A 62 12.63 -19.45 4.09
CA ARG A 62 13.60 -20.53 4.36
C ARG A 62 14.99 -20.21 3.83
N VAL A 63 15.07 -19.55 2.67
CA VAL A 63 16.33 -19.09 2.08
C VAL A 63 16.90 -17.91 2.86
N TRP A 64 16.04 -17.00 3.32
CA TRP A 64 16.41 -15.86 4.14
C TRP A 64 16.16 -16.17 5.61
N SER A 65 17.16 -16.00 6.49
CA SER A 65 16.88 -16.17 7.92
C SER A 65 15.75 -15.24 8.37
N MET A 66 14.88 -15.71 9.25
CA MET A 66 13.74 -14.95 9.77
C MET A 66 14.16 -13.57 10.33
N ALA A 67 15.38 -13.47 10.87
CA ALA A 67 15.98 -12.21 11.32
C ALA A 67 16.20 -11.20 10.18
N LYS A 68 16.66 -11.67 9.01
CA LYS A 68 16.83 -10.83 7.82
C LYS A 68 15.47 -10.39 7.29
N VAL A 69 14.50 -11.29 7.21
CA VAL A 69 13.13 -10.96 6.77
C VAL A 69 12.51 -9.91 7.70
N HIS A 70 12.58 -10.12 9.02
CA HIS A 70 12.15 -9.13 10.02
C HIS A 70 12.80 -7.76 9.77
N GLY A 71 14.13 -7.72 9.64
CA GLY A 71 14.86 -6.48 9.43
C GLY A 71 14.48 -5.75 8.14
N VAL A 72 14.30 -6.48 7.03
CA VAL A 72 13.92 -5.90 5.73
C VAL A 72 12.49 -5.37 5.76
N VAL A 73 11.55 -6.15 6.29
CA VAL A 73 10.14 -5.78 6.39
C VAL A 73 9.96 -4.55 7.30
N MET A 74 10.63 -4.54 8.46
CA MET A 74 10.60 -3.39 9.37
C MET A 74 11.29 -2.16 8.76
N GLY A 75 12.43 -2.35 8.11
CA GLY A 75 13.17 -1.29 7.43
C GLY A 75 12.37 -0.64 6.30
N ALA A 76 11.76 -1.43 5.41
CA ALA A 76 10.93 -0.93 4.32
C ALA A 76 9.72 -0.14 4.83
N GLY A 77 9.18 -0.49 6.01
CA GLY A 77 8.07 0.23 6.62
C GLY A 77 8.53 1.60 7.12
N PHE A 78 9.54 1.63 7.99
CA PHE A 78 9.98 2.84 8.68
C PHE A 78 10.84 3.80 7.85
N LEU A 79 11.65 3.29 6.91
CA LEU A 79 12.52 4.11 6.03
C LEU A 79 11.91 4.33 4.64
N GLY A 80 10.70 3.83 4.39
CA GLY A 80 10.10 3.89 3.06
C GLY A 80 8.66 4.34 3.15
N LEU A 81 7.77 3.43 3.54
CA LEU A 81 6.34 3.66 3.43
C LEU A 81 5.81 4.74 4.40
N PHE A 82 6.26 4.77 5.65
CA PHE A 82 5.84 5.80 6.61
C PHE A 82 6.28 7.23 6.19
N PRO A 83 7.55 7.46 5.84
CA PRO A 83 8.01 8.73 5.27
C PRO A 83 7.28 9.10 3.99
N LEU A 84 7.08 8.14 3.08
CA LEU A 84 6.32 8.34 1.86
C LEU A 84 4.88 8.78 2.16
N GLY A 85 4.20 8.14 3.10
CA GLY A 85 2.89 8.54 3.62
C GLY A 85 2.87 10.00 4.09
N ALA A 86 3.88 10.42 4.83
CA ALA A 86 4.02 11.78 5.33
C ALA A 86 4.32 12.82 4.23
N VAL A 87 5.05 12.46 3.18
CA VAL A 87 5.31 13.34 2.02
C VAL A 87 4.06 13.43 1.14
N MET A 88 3.37 12.32 0.91
CA MET A 88 2.20 12.27 0.02
C MET A 88 1.03 13.13 0.49
N ILE A 89 0.83 13.29 1.79
CA ILE A 89 -0.19 14.22 2.30
C ILE A 89 0.19 15.69 2.10
N ARG A 90 1.48 15.97 1.82
CA ARG A 90 2.05 17.30 1.61
C ARG A 90 2.17 17.70 0.13
N MET A 91 1.99 16.74 -0.77
CA MET A 91 2.04 16.99 -2.21
C MET A 91 0.64 17.39 -2.72
N LYS A 92 0.47 18.67 -3.06
CA LYS A 92 -0.69 19.17 -3.81
C LYS A 92 -0.63 18.58 -5.22
N SER A 93 -1.51 17.64 -5.55
CA SER A 93 -1.67 17.13 -6.91
C SER A 93 -2.93 17.74 -7.51
N LYS A 94 -2.88 18.11 -8.80
CA LYS A 94 -3.91 18.90 -9.51
C LYS A 94 -5.31 18.26 -9.63
N GLY A 95 -5.57 17.12 -8.98
CA GLY A 95 -6.88 16.46 -8.98
C GLY A 95 -6.94 15.23 -8.08
N GLY A 96 -6.12 15.16 -7.04
CA GLY A 96 -5.99 13.95 -6.22
C GLY A 96 -6.27 14.21 -4.75
N ARG A 97 -7.21 13.45 -4.17
CA ARG A 97 -7.54 13.42 -2.72
C ARG A 97 -6.29 13.04 -1.90
N PRO A 98 -5.54 14.01 -1.31
CA PRO A 98 -4.24 13.73 -0.70
C PRO A 98 -4.37 12.84 0.54
N PHE A 99 -5.50 12.98 1.25
CA PHE A 99 -5.88 12.11 2.36
C PHE A 99 -6.06 10.64 1.91
N LYS A 100 -6.78 10.39 0.80
CA LYS A 100 -7.03 9.03 0.29
C LYS A 100 -5.75 8.28 0.00
N ARG A 101 -4.72 8.98 -0.50
CA ARG A 101 -3.39 8.42 -0.73
C ARG A 101 -2.62 8.19 0.58
N HIS A 102 -2.69 9.15 1.50
CA HIS A 102 -2.04 9.04 2.80
C HIS A 102 -2.50 7.82 3.57
N TRP A 103 -3.80 7.68 3.84
CA TRP A 103 -4.29 6.60 4.70
C TRP A 103 -4.05 5.22 4.08
N ARG A 104 -4.18 5.07 2.75
CA ARG A 104 -3.88 3.82 2.03
C ARG A 104 -2.45 3.36 2.27
N VAL A 105 -1.47 4.25 2.07
CA VAL A 105 -0.07 3.89 2.31
C VAL A 105 0.23 3.67 3.78
N GLN A 106 -0.41 4.41 4.69
CA GLN A 106 -0.26 4.18 6.12
C GLN A 106 -0.79 2.83 6.58
N VAL A 107 -1.92 2.36 6.02
CA VAL A 107 -2.45 1.03 6.29
C VAL A 107 -1.49 -0.05 5.80
N VAL A 108 -0.98 0.08 4.56
CA VAL A 108 0.02 -0.87 4.02
C VAL A 108 1.28 -0.90 4.89
N ALA A 109 1.81 0.27 5.27
CA ALA A 109 2.98 0.38 6.16
C ALA A 109 2.73 -0.28 7.52
N THR A 110 1.55 -0.04 8.10
CA THR A 110 1.17 -0.58 9.41
C THR A 110 1.03 -2.10 9.36
N VAL A 111 0.36 -2.65 8.35
CA VAL A 111 0.25 -4.11 8.15
C VAL A 111 1.63 -4.74 8.02
N MET A 112 2.52 -4.11 7.25
CA MET A 112 3.88 -4.60 7.06
C MET A 112 4.69 -4.59 8.37
N VAL A 113 4.59 -3.53 9.17
CA VAL A 113 5.25 -3.46 10.48
C VAL A 113 4.64 -4.42 11.50
N VAL A 114 3.33 -4.63 11.50
CA VAL A 114 2.68 -5.64 12.36
C VAL A 114 3.16 -7.04 11.97
N ALA A 115 3.23 -7.36 10.67
CA ALA A 115 3.79 -8.61 10.19
C ALA A 115 5.27 -8.78 10.60
N GLY A 116 6.08 -7.73 10.43
CA GLY A 116 7.46 -7.69 10.90
C GLY A 116 7.57 -7.93 12.40
N ALA A 117 6.73 -7.29 13.21
CA ALA A 117 6.69 -7.46 14.66
C ALA A 117 6.31 -8.90 15.06
N MET A 118 5.37 -9.53 14.37
CA MET A 118 5.04 -10.95 14.60
C MET A 118 6.23 -11.87 14.31
N ILE A 119 7.00 -11.61 13.24
CA ILE A 119 8.24 -12.35 12.96
C ILE A 119 9.25 -12.12 14.11
N GLY A 120 9.40 -10.89 14.58
CA GLY A 120 10.26 -10.56 15.72
C GLY A 120 9.86 -11.28 17.01
N GLY A 121 8.56 -11.38 17.29
CA GLY A 121 8.00 -12.14 18.40
C GLY A 121 8.26 -13.65 18.29
N LYS A 122 8.14 -14.23 17.09
CA LYS A 122 8.54 -15.62 16.85
C LYS A 122 10.04 -15.83 17.08
N LEU A 123 10.89 -14.88 16.69
CA LEU A 123 12.35 -14.94 16.94
C LEU A 123 12.69 -14.92 18.43
N SER A 124 11.99 -14.11 19.21
CA SER A 124 12.16 -14.08 20.68
C SER A 124 11.50 -15.27 21.37
N LYS A 125 10.81 -16.14 20.62
CA LYS A 125 9.92 -17.20 21.12
C LYS A 125 8.87 -16.64 22.10
N TRP A 126 8.43 -15.41 21.88
CA TRP A 126 7.47 -14.68 22.72
C TRP A 126 7.91 -14.51 24.18
N HIS A 127 9.21 -14.63 24.47
CA HIS A 127 9.74 -14.30 25.79
C HIS A 127 9.73 -12.79 26.02
N MET A 128 9.81 -12.41 27.30
CA MET A 128 9.92 -11.02 27.73
C MET A 128 11.09 -10.29 27.05
N PRO A 129 10.91 -9.01 26.69
CA PRO A 129 11.97 -8.19 26.08
C PRO A 129 13.22 -8.12 26.98
N LYS A 130 14.39 -8.44 26.41
CA LYS A 130 15.68 -8.38 27.11
C LYS A 130 16.59 -7.27 26.61
N SER A 131 16.30 -6.70 25.44
CA SER A 131 17.09 -5.63 24.84
C SER A 131 16.28 -4.35 24.66
N LEU A 132 16.97 -3.21 24.59
CA LEU A 132 16.35 -1.92 24.30
C LEU A 132 15.59 -1.94 22.96
N HIS A 133 16.11 -2.64 21.94
CA HIS A 133 15.43 -2.82 20.66
C HIS A 133 14.07 -3.53 20.80
N GLN A 134 13.98 -4.54 21.66
CA GLN A 134 12.72 -5.26 21.88
C GLN A 134 11.72 -4.40 22.66
N TRP A 135 12.15 -3.76 23.74
CA TRP A 135 11.30 -2.85 24.52
C TRP A 135 10.77 -1.69 23.67
N LEU A 136 11.68 -1.02 22.96
CA LEU A 136 11.34 0.08 22.08
C LEU A 136 10.45 -0.38 20.92
N GLY A 137 10.76 -1.52 20.30
CA GLY A 137 9.96 -2.11 19.23
C GLY A 137 8.51 -2.41 19.65
N VAL A 138 8.30 -3.00 20.83
CA VAL A 138 6.95 -3.23 21.36
C VAL A 138 6.22 -1.91 21.61
N GLY A 139 6.90 -0.93 22.23
CA GLY A 139 6.34 0.41 22.46
C GLY A 139 5.91 1.11 21.16
N ILE A 140 6.71 0.99 20.10
CA ILE A 140 6.41 1.53 18.77
C ILE A 140 5.18 0.86 18.16
N VAL A 141 5.07 -0.47 18.25
CA VAL A 141 3.92 -1.21 17.71
C VAL A 141 2.63 -0.81 18.44
N VAL A 142 2.67 -0.69 19.77
CA VAL A 142 1.55 -0.16 20.56
C VAL A 142 1.22 1.27 20.15
N GLY A 143 2.24 2.12 20.00
CA GLY A 143 2.11 3.48 19.52
C GLY A 143 1.46 3.57 18.14
N LEU A 144 1.76 2.64 17.22
CA LEU A 144 1.13 2.56 15.90
C LEU A 144 -0.36 2.21 15.96
N VAL A 145 -0.76 1.31 16.86
CA VAL A 145 -2.18 1.00 17.09
C VAL A 145 -2.91 2.26 17.57
N VAL A 146 -2.35 2.96 18.57
CA VAL A 146 -2.91 4.23 19.06
C VAL A 146 -2.94 5.28 17.95
N GLN A 147 -1.87 5.40 17.15
CA GLN A 147 -1.78 6.32 16.03
C GLN A 147 -2.87 6.07 14.98
N SER A 148 -3.21 4.80 14.72
CA SER A 148 -4.26 4.41 13.77
C SER A 148 -5.64 4.82 14.28
N ILE A 149 -5.93 4.59 15.57
CA ILE A 149 -7.17 5.01 16.23
C ILE A 149 -7.28 6.54 16.21
N LEU A 150 -6.22 7.25 16.60
CA LEU A 150 -6.18 8.71 16.58
C LEU A 150 -6.32 9.27 15.16
N GLY A 151 -5.75 8.62 14.15
CA GLY A 151 -5.87 9.03 12.76
C GLY A 151 -7.30 8.93 12.24
N TRP A 152 -7.99 7.82 12.54
CA TRP A 152 -9.40 7.67 12.21
C TRP A 152 -10.27 8.68 12.94
N ARG A 153 -10.08 8.84 14.25
CA ARG A 153 -10.83 9.81 15.06
C ARG A 153 -10.61 11.24 14.58
N HIS A 154 -9.35 11.60 14.29
CA HIS A 154 -8.96 12.88 13.71
C HIS A 154 -9.69 13.14 12.39
N HIS A 155 -9.74 12.15 11.50
CA HIS A 155 -10.43 12.30 10.22
C HIS A 155 -11.94 12.52 10.38
N VAL A 156 -12.61 11.71 11.20
CA VAL A 156 -14.05 11.84 11.47
C VAL A 156 -14.38 13.21 12.08
N ASP A 157 -13.59 13.65 13.06
CA ASP A 157 -13.80 14.96 13.68
C ASP A 157 -13.48 16.12 12.72
N PHE A 158 -12.51 15.93 11.81
CA PHE A 158 -12.16 16.93 10.81
C PHE A 158 -13.28 17.11 9.77
N VAL A 159 -13.84 16.01 9.24
CA VAL A 159 -14.97 16.08 8.30
C VAL A 159 -16.18 16.77 8.94
N ARG A 160 -16.44 16.50 10.23
CA ARG A 160 -17.57 17.10 10.95
C ARG A 160 -17.38 18.58 11.32
N ILE A 161 -16.21 18.97 11.80
CA ILE A 161 -16.00 20.28 12.44
C ILE A 161 -15.20 21.24 11.53
N LYS A 162 -14.55 20.73 10.47
CA LYS A 162 -13.67 21.45 9.53
C LYS A 162 -12.58 22.29 10.20
N ARG A 163 -12.25 22.00 11.47
CA ARG A 163 -11.24 22.71 12.26
C ARG A 163 -10.32 21.75 13.00
N ARG A 164 -9.12 22.19 13.34
CA ARG A 164 -8.18 21.38 14.15
C ARG A 164 -8.67 21.20 15.59
N THR A 165 -8.60 19.97 16.08
CA THR A 165 -8.88 19.61 17.47
C THR A 165 -7.60 19.22 18.20
N TRP A 166 -7.69 19.02 19.51
CA TRP A 166 -6.59 18.47 20.31
C TRP A 166 -6.15 17.07 19.83
N ILE A 167 -7.09 16.28 19.27
CA ILE A 167 -6.83 14.96 18.67
C ILE A 167 -5.92 15.10 17.45
N SER A 168 -6.11 16.13 16.62
CA SER A 168 -5.22 16.43 15.48
C SER A 168 -3.77 16.64 15.93
N HIS A 169 -3.57 17.37 17.03
CA HIS A 169 -2.24 17.61 17.58
C HIS A 169 -1.62 16.33 18.14
N GLY A 170 -2.43 15.54 18.87
CA GLY A 170 -2.02 14.22 19.36
C GLY A 170 -1.56 13.30 18.24
N HIS A 171 -2.33 13.19 17.16
CA HIS A 171 -1.98 12.38 15.99
C HIS A 171 -0.68 12.84 15.31
N ILE A 172 -0.47 14.15 15.14
CA ILE A 172 0.74 14.68 14.50
C ILE A 172 1.99 14.42 15.36
N TRP A 173 1.93 14.71 16.66
CA TRP A 173 3.08 14.54 17.56
C TRP A 173 3.39 13.08 17.82
N LEU A 174 2.38 12.24 18.08
CA LEU A 174 2.58 10.81 18.26
C LEU A 174 3.19 10.18 17.01
N GLY A 175 2.68 10.51 15.82
CA GLY A 175 3.24 10.04 14.56
C GLY A 175 4.73 10.38 14.40
N ARG A 176 5.15 11.59 14.80
CA ARG A 176 6.56 12.00 14.79
C ARG A 176 7.42 11.16 15.73
N PHE A 177 6.96 10.94 16.97
CA PHE A 177 7.68 10.10 17.92
C PHE A 177 7.77 8.64 17.49
N VAL A 178 6.70 8.11 16.89
CA VAL A 178 6.66 6.73 16.37
C VAL A 178 7.62 6.54 15.21
N VAL A 179 7.67 7.47 14.24
CA VAL A 179 8.60 7.38 13.10
C VAL A 179 10.05 7.56 13.55
N ALA A 180 10.32 8.57 14.39
CA ALA A 180 11.67 8.79 14.92
C ALA A 180 12.16 7.61 15.77
N GLY A 181 11.30 7.11 16.66
CA GLY A 181 11.55 5.89 17.44
C GLY A 181 11.77 4.68 16.54
N GLY A 182 10.98 4.54 15.47
CA GLY A 182 11.14 3.50 14.44
C GLY A 182 12.53 3.48 13.82
N LEU A 183 13.02 4.63 13.37
CA LEU A 183 14.37 4.77 12.82
C LEU A 183 15.45 4.38 13.83
N VAL A 184 15.36 4.90 15.07
CA VAL A 184 16.27 4.51 16.16
C VAL A 184 16.21 3.01 16.40
N ASN A 185 15.01 2.41 16.38
CA ASN A 185 14.83 1.00 16.60
C ASN A 185 15.44 0.14 15.47
N VAL A 186 15.36 0.60 14.22
CA VAL A 186 16.04 -0.04 13.08
C VAL A 186 17.55 -0.04 13.31
N ILE A 187 18.13 1.11 13.69
CA ILE A 187 19.57 1.23 13.99
C ILE A 187 19.99 0.28 15.12
N LEU A 188 19.23 0.24 16.22
CA LEU A 188 19.48 -0.68 17.34
C LEU A 188 19.43 -2.15 16.88
N GLY A 189 18.48 -2.51 16.03
CA GLY A 189 18.37 -3.86 15.47
C GLY A 189 19.55 -4.23 14.56
N MET A 190 20.11 -3.26 13.83
CA MET A 190 21.31 -3.46 13.03
C MET A 190 22.55 -3.70 13.88
N TRP A 191 22.71 -2.95 14.98
CA TRP A 191 23.79 -3.18 15.95
C TRP A 191 23.68 -4.56 16.61
N LEU A 192 22.48 -4.97 17.04
CA LEU A 192 22.24 -6.32 17.58
C LEU A 192 22.55 -7.43 16.58
N SER A 193 22.34 -7.17 15.29
CA SER A 193 22.65 -8.11 14.22
C SER A 193 24.16 -8.18 13.89
N GLY A 194 25.01 -7.39 14.55
CA GLY A 194 26.44 -7.29 14.24
C GLY A 194 26.73 -6.75 12.84
N LYS A 195 25.83 -5.95 12.25
CA LYS A 195 26.06 -5.37 10.92
C LYS A 195 27.19 -4.33 11.00
N GLY A 196 28.09 -4.34 10.02
CA GLY A 196 29.21 -3.41 9.95
C GLY A 196 28.76 -1.94 9.92
N ALA A 197 29.62 -1.05 10.43
CA ALA A 197 29.31 0.37 10.61
C ALA A 197 28.74 1.03 9.33
N GLY A 198 29.22 0.65 8.14
CA GLY A 198 28.76 1.21 6.87
C GLY A 198 27.25 1.06 6.62
N GLY A 199 26.66 -0.08 6.96
CA GLY A 199 25.21 -0.28 6.79
C GLY A 199 24.40 0.61 7.74
N VAL A 200 24.89 0.79 8.97
CA VAL A 200 24.25 1.65 9.97
C VAL A 200 24.33 3.12 9.54
N TRP A 201 25.48 3.55 9.03
CA TRP A 201 25.65 4.90 8.47
C TRP A 201 24.72 5.18 7.29
N LEU A 202 24.54 4.20 6.40
CA LEU A 202 23.61 4.34 5.28
C LEU A 202 22.16 4.56 5.76
N VAL A 203 21.69 3.74 6.70
CA VAL A 203 20.35 3.88 7.29
C VAL A 203 20.20 5.21 8.02
N GLY A 204 21.23 5.64 8.76
CA GLY A 204 21.27 6.95 9.40
C GLY A 204 21.21 8.10 8.39
N LEU A 205 21.92 8.00 7.26
CA LEU A 205 21.90 9.00 6.20
C LEU A 205 20.52 9.10 5.54
N VAL A 206 19.87 7.97 5.26
CA VAL A 206 18.49 7.96 4.72
C VAL A 206 17.55 8.68 5.68
N GLY A 207 17.60 8.35 6.97
CA GLY A 207 16.80 9.03 7.98
C GLY A 207 17.09 10.53 8.10
N LEU A 208 18.36 10.93 7.95
CA LEU A 208 18.74 12.35 7.91
C LEU A 208 18.18 13.06 6.68
N VAL A 209 18.24 12.44 5.50
CA VAL A 209 17.67 12.98 4.26
C VAL A 209 16.16 13.16 4.38
N GLU A 210 15.46 12.19 4.97
CA GLU A 210 14.01 12.30 5.22
C GLU A 210 13.69 13.45 6.18
N ALA A 211 14.42 13.56 7.29
CA ALA A 211 14.26 14.65 8.24
C ALA A 211 14.55 16.02 7.61
N ALA A 212 15.62 16.11 6.82
CA ALA A 212 15.99 17.32 6.08
C ALA A 212 14.95 17.69 5.02
N GLY A 213 14.39 16.70 4.30
CA GLY A 213 13.32 16.90 3.33
C GLY A 213 12.05 17.46 3.99
N LEU A 214 11.65 16.90 5.14
CA LEU A 214 10.52 17.41 5.93
C LEU A 214 10.80 18.82 6.46
N GLY A 215 12.02 19.08 6.96
CA GLY A 215 12.46 20.39 7.43
C GLY A 215 12.47 21.46 6.34
N TYR A 216 13.03 21.13 5.17
CA TYR A 216 13.04 21.99 3.98
C TYR A 216 11.62 22.32 3.53
N TRP A 217 10.72 21.34 3.52
CA TRP A 217 9.34 21.57 3.12
C TRP A 217 8.59 22.48 4.10
N LEU A 218 8.79 22.31 5.41
CA LEU A 218 8.23 23.22 6.42
C LEU A 218 8.76 24.64 6.25
N TRP A 219 10.07 24.79 6.02
CA TRP A 219 10.70 26.07 5.74
C TRP A 219 10.13 26.72 4.45
N ARG A 220 9.94 25.93 3.39
CA ARG A 220 9.34 26.42 2.13
C ARG A 220 7.89 26.85 2.32
N ALA A 221 7.09 26.09 3.06
CA ALA A 221 5.70 26.43 3.36
C ALA A 221 5.60 27.73 4.17
N GLU A 222 6.48 27.91 5.15
CA GLU A 222 6.60 29.15 5.91
C GLU A 222 7.04 30.32 5.03
N ARG A 223 8.00 30.11 4.12
CA ARG A 223 8.46 31.14 3.18
C ARG A 223 7.37 31.56 2.20
N GLN A 224 6.56 30.63 1.71
CA GLN A 224 5.40 30.95 0.85
C GLN A 224 4.34 31.77 1.60
N LYS A 225 4.09 31.48 2.88
CA LYS A 225 3.20 32.31 3.72
C LYS A 225 3.75 33.73 3.89
N ARG A 226 5.04 33.87 4.19
CA ARG A 226 5.69 35.19 4.34
C ARG A 226 5.68 36.01 3.04
N GLN A 227 5.80 35.34 1.90
CA GLN A 227 5.70 35.99 0.58
C GLN A 227 4.25 36.36 0.22
N ALA A 228 3.26 35.58 0.64
CA ALA A 228 1.85 35.95 0.52
C ALA A 228 1.52 37.17 1.38
N VAL A 229 1.93 37.18 2.65
CA VAL A 229 1.72 38.30 3.58
C VAL A 229 2.46 39.57 3.13
N GLY A 230 3.68 39.47 2.61
CA GLY A 230 4.41 40.61 2.07
C GLY A 230 3.86 41.17 0.76
N GLY A 231 3.12 40.37 -0.03
CA GLY A 231 2.33 40.86 -1.17
C GLY A 231 0.95 41.37 -0.76
N GLU A 232 0.48 40.99 0.43
CA GLU A 232 -0.79 41.41 1.01
C GLU A 232 -0.70 42.80 1.65
N GLU A 233 0.49 43.34 1.98
CA GLU A 233 0.65 44.73 2.46
C GLU A 233 0.33 45.76 1.36
N ASP A 234 0.70 45.51 0.10
CA ASP A 234 0.31 46.33 -1.05
C ASP A 234 -1.20 46.19 -1.40
N GLY A 235 -1.83 45.08 -1.01
CA GLY A 235 -3.26 44.81 -1.20
C GLY A 235 -4.14 45.13 0.02
N ALA A 236 -3.54 45.31 1.20
CA ALA A 236 -4.22 45.52 2.48
C ALA A 236 -4.93 46.88 2.54
N GLU A 237 -4.43 47.90 1.84
CA GLU A 237 -5.13 49.17 1.70
C GLU A 237 -6.45 49.02 0.93
N ALA A 238 -6.54 48.06 -0.01
CA ALA A 238 -7.77 47.76 -0.74
C ALA A 238 -8.72 46.81 0.02
N LEU A 239 -8.19 45.98 0.92
CA LEU A 239 -8.95 44.95 1.67
C LEU A 239 -9.46 45.44 3.04
N ALA A 240 -8.97 46.57 3.55
CA ALA A 240 -9.41 47.19 4.81
C ALA A 240 -10.89 47.64 4.83
N LEU A 241 -11.60 47.56 3.69
CA LEU A 241 -13.04 47.84 3.57
C LEU A 241 -13.94 46.60 3.78
N MET A 242 -13.41 45.42 4.04
CA MET A 242 -14.21 44.21 4.29
C MET A 242 -14.00 43.65 5.72
N PRO A 243 -15.06 43.16 6.39
CA PRO A 243 -14.96 42.66 7.74
C PRO A 243 -14.13 41.36 7.77
N ARG A 244 -12.96 41.45 8.42
CA ARG A 244 -11.92 40.44 8.51
C ARG A 244 -12.29 39.34 9.52
N SER A 245 -12.63 38.14 9.04
CA SER A 245 -12.66 36.92 9.86
C SER A 245 -11.25 36.32 9.94
N SER A 246 -10.69 36.33 11.14
CA SER A 246 -9.34 35.85 11.46
C SER A 246 -9.33 34.32 11.68
N ASP A 247 -8.88 33.55 10.69
CA ASP A 247 -8.23 32.24 10.92
C ASP A 247 -7.43 31.76 9.69
N GLY A 248 -6.29 32.40 9.42
CA GLY A 248 -5.49 32.20 8.20
C GLY A 248 -4.48 31.04 8.28
N GLY A 249 -4.95 29.81 8.51
CA GLY A 249 -4.06 28.64 8.63
C GLY A 249 -4.57 27.30 8.11
N GLU A 250 -5.86 27.15 7.81
CA GLU A 250 -6.54 25.84 7.80
C GLU A 250 -6.76 25.25 6.39
N ASP A 251 -6.63 26.04 5.32
CA ASP A 251 -7.05 25.67 3.95
C ASP A 251 -6.24 24.54 3.30
N TYR A 252 -5.16 24.09 3.93
CA TYR A 252 -4.36 23.00 3.36
C TYR A 252 -5.06 21.63 3.45
N PHE A 253 -5.96 21.44 4.42
CA PHE A 253 -6.73 20.21 4.60
C PHE A 253 -8.23 20.38 4.28
N ALA A 254 -8.73 21.61 4.24
CA ALA A 254 -10.15 21.92 4.05
C ALA A 254 -10.59 22.00 2.58
N LEU A 255 -9.65 21.88 1.62
CA LEU A 255 -9.97 21.89 0.19
C LEU A 255 -10.15 20.46 -0.31
N ASP A 256 -11.37 19.94 -0.20
CA ASP A 256 -12.07 19.07 -1.17
C ASP A 256 -13.28 18.43 -0.46
N GLU A 257 -14.34 19.22 -0.24
CA GLU A 257 -15.68 18.75 0.13
C GLU A 257 -16.69 19.91 -0.05
N SER A 258 -16.59 20.62 -1.19
CA SER A 258 -17.79 21.20 -1.80
C SER A 258 -18.40 20.06 -2.61
N GLU A 259 -19.62 19.72 -2.25
CA GLU A 259 -20.47 18.70 -2.85
C GLU A 259 -20.59 18.95 -4.36
N ASP A 260 -19.94 18.11 -5.15
CA ASP A 260 -20.38 17.82 -6.51
C ASP A 260 -20.82 16.35 -6.47
N GLU A 261 -22.14 16.17 -6.33
CA GLU A 261 -22.84 14.92 -6.59
C GLU A 261 -22.68 14.60 -8.08
N ASP A 262 -21.61 13.91 -8.45
CA ASP A 262 -21.52 13.20 -9.72
C ASP A 262 -21.56 11.70 -9.41
N ASP A 263 -22.78 11.17 -9.46
CA ASP A 263 -23.07 9.75 -9.60
C ASP A 263 -22.52 9.27 -10.96
N ASP A 264 -21.33 8.67 -10.93
CA ASP A 264 -20.88 7.78 -12.01
C ASP A 264 -20.88 6.35 -11.46
N GLU A 265 -22.07 5.75 -11.45
CA GLU A 265 -22.24 4.30 -11.41
C GLU A 265 -21.75 3.73 -12.74
N ASP A 266 -20.64 2.99 -12.70
CA ASP A 266 -20.22 2.08 -13.76
C ASP A 266 -21.25 0.93 -13.86
N ASP A 267 -22.14 0.96 -14.84
CA ASP A 267 -22.87 -0.22 -15.35
C ASP A 267 -23.09 -0.07 -16.87
N ASP A 268 -22.07 -0.44 -17.64
CA ASP A 268 -22.20 -0.79 -19.05
C ASP A 268 -22.60 -2.27 -19.15
N GLU A 269 -23.86 -2.55 -19.49
CA GLU A 269 -24.29 -3.33 -20.68
C GLU A 269 -25.71 -3.91 -20.53
N ASP A 270 -26.50 -3.63 -21.58
CA ASP A 270 -27.72 -4.33 -22.03
C ASP A 270 -29.04 -4.16 -21.27
N ASN A 271 -29.86 -3.18 -21.69
CA ASN A 271 -31.30 -3.45 -21.92
C ASN A 271 -31.95 -2.46 -22.90
N ASP A 272 -32.12 -2.93 -24.13
CA ASP A 272 -32.91 -2.34 -25.20
C ASP A 272 -34.42 -2.35 -24.85
N GLY A 273 -35.15 -1.29 -25.23
CA GLY A 273 -36.61 -1.38 -25.38
C GLY A 273 -37.52 -0.55 -24.45
N LYS A 274 -37.29 0.76 -24.24
CA LYS A 274 -38.33 1.67 -23.70
C LYS A 274 -38.35 3.11 -24.27
N ILE A 275 -38.01 3.30 -25.54
CA ILE A 275 -38.13 4.60 -26.24
C ILE A 275 -39.10 4.52 -27.44
N SER A 276 -40.16 3.70 -27.37
CA SER A 276 -41.20 3.64 -28.42
C SER A 276 -42.54 4.24 -28.01
N ASP A 277 -42.80 4.45 -26.72
CA ASP A 277 -44.17 4.63 -26.25
C ASP A 277 -44.53 6.10 -25.93
N GLU A 278 -43.55 6.92 -25.54
CA GLU A 278 -43.80 8.36 -25.29
C GLU A 278 -43.97 9.18 -26.58
N GLU A 279 -43.27 8.82 -27.67
CA GLU A 279 -43.42 9.54 -28.94
C GLU A 279 -44.72 9.17 -29.68
N ALA A 280 -45.22 7.94 -29.48
CA ALA A 280 -46.51 7.48 -30.03
C ALA A 280 -47.71 8.14 -29.31
N LEU A 281 -47.60 8.39 -28.01
CA LEU A 281 -48.64 9.08 -27.23
C LEU A 281 -48.71 10.58 -27.53
N ARG A 282 -47.58 11.22 -27.87
CA ARG A 282 -47.54 12.64 -28.28
C ARG A 282 -48.13 12.88 -29.67
N LYS A 283 -47.99 11.94 -30.61
CA LYS A 283 -48.61 12.07 -31.95
C LYS A 283 -50.13 11.84 -31.95
N LYS A 284 -50.66 11.02 -31.03
CA LYS A 284 -52.10 10.74 -30.95
C LYS A 284 -52.94 11.86 -30.30
N SER A 285 -52.35 12.67 -29.42
CA SER A 285 -53.06 13.80 -28.79
C SER A 285 -53.18 15.03 -29.69
N VAL A 286 -52.26 15.20 -30.64
CA VAL A 286 -52.26 16.33 -31.59
C VAL A 286 -53.31 16.12 -32.70
N ASP A 287 -53.48 14.90 -33.19
CA ASP A 287 -54.46 14.59 -34.26
C ASP A 287 -55.93 14.65 -33.77
N SER A 288 -56.18 14.31 -32.50
CA SER A 288 -57.52 14.43 -31.90
C SER A 288 -57.94 15.88 -31.61
N GLY A 289 -56.99 16.81 -31.48
CA GLY A 289 -57.26 18.23 -31.21
C GLY A 289 -57.72 19.01 -32.44
N ASP A 290 -57.25 18.62 -33.63
CA ASP A 290 -57.59 19.30 -34.90
C ASP A 290 -58.91 18.81 -35.50
N SER A 291 -59.32 17.57 -35.23
CA SER A 291 -60.62 17.04 -35.66
C SER A 291 -61.81 17.72 -34.96
N VAL A 292 -61.67 18.06 -33.67
CA VAL A 292 -62.74 18.70 -32.88
C VAL A 292 -62.97 20.17 -33.29
N LYS A 293 -61.90 20.89 -33.65
CA LYS A 293 -61.99 22.30 -34.08
C LYS A 293 -62.65 22.46 -35.46
N LYS A 294 -62.59 21.45 -36.33
CA LYS A 294 -63.21 21.48 -37.67
C LYS A 294 -64.71 21.19 -37.66
N SER A 295 -65.26 20.55 -36.61
CA SER A 295 -66.71 20.30 -36.49
C SER A 295 -67.51 21.46 -35.88
N LEU A 296 -66.87 22.37 -35.13
CA LEU A 296 -67.54 23.48 -34.44
C LEU A 296 -67.68 24.77 -35.28
N HIS A 297 -67.05 24.83 -36.47
CA HIS A 297 -67.17 25.98 -37.39
C HIS A 297 -68.18 25.74 -38.54
N GLY A 298 -68.89 24.61 -38.56
CA GLY A 298 -69.88 24.26 -39.60
C GLY A 298 -71.35 24.32 -39.17
N ALA A 299 -71.67 24.83 -37.98
CA ALA A 299 -73.04 24.84 -37.43
C ALA A 299 -73.47 26.24 -36.93
N LYS A 300 -73.16 27.27 -37.72
CA LYS A 300 -73.82 28.57 -37.68
C LYS A 300 -74.05 29.04 -39.11
N ASP A 301 -75.13 28.50 -39.69
CA ASP A 301 -76.06 29.17 -40.60
C ASP A 301 -77.37 28.36 -40.62
#